data_AF-A0A060C7D1-F1
#
_entry.id   AF-A0A060C7D1-F1
#
_cell.length_a   1.000
_cell.length_b   1.000
_cell.length_c   1.000
_cell.angle_alpha   90.00
_cell.angle_beta   90.00
_cell.angle_gamma   90.00
#
_symmetry.space_group_name_H-M   'P 1'
#
loop_
_entity.id
_entity.type
_entity.pdbx_description
1 polymer ?
#
loop_
_entity_poly.entity_id
_entity_poly.type
_entity_poly.pdbx_seq_one_letter_code
_entity_poly.pdbx_strand_id
1 'polypeptide(L)'
;TTTTESDPNQQAALYLFGGTTEFEKKTSVRSQTIQGVVGYADLSADGSVSDGSADQVFYAQYPPVVPETDTLYVGSPTSNSDDTEWTRVDSLDNADSGDRVYTIDDDTGKITFGDGEHGAIPEEGTQIKLAYQSGPHDGYVQYYE
;
A
#
# COMPACT_ATOMS: atom_id res chain seq x y z
N THR A 1 16.04 -22.83 -10.54
CA THR A 1 14.79 -22.42 -11.21
C THR A 1 13.94 -21.80 -10.14
N THR A 2 13.87 -20.46 -10.14
CA THR A 2 13.18 -19.68 -9.12
C THR A 2 11.72 -19.55 -9.55
N THR A 3 10.83 -20.23 -8.84
CA THR A 3 9.39 -20.19 -9.12
C THR A 3 8.81 -19.01 -8.35
N THR A 4 8.64 -17.88 -9.05
CA THR A 4 7.88 -16.73 -8.56
C THR A 4 6.40 -17.00 -8.86
N GLU A 5 5.77 -17.83 -8.03
CA GLU A 5 4.33 -18.02 -8.01
C GLU A 5 3.90 -17.64 -6.60
N SER A 6 3.11 -16.57 -6.46
CA SER A 6 2.65 -16.07 -5.17
C SER A 6 1.82 -17.16 -4.48
N ASP A 7 2.45 -17.92 -3.59
CA ASP A 7 1.85 -19.08 -2.92
C ASP A 7 0.68 -18.61 -2.04
N PRO A 8 -0.59 -18.99 -2.35
CA PRO A 8 -1.74 -18.64 -1.53
C PRO A 8 -1.64 -19.15 -0.09
N ASN A 9 -0.75 -20.12 0.20
CA ASN A 9 -0.52 -20.64 1.54
C ASN A 9 0.26 -19.70 2.47
N GLN A 10 1.03 -18.73 1.95
CA GLN A 10 1.74 -17.77 2.81
C GLN A 10 0.77 -16.84 3.54
N GLN A 11 -0.30 -16.43 2.86
CA GLN A 11 -1.35 -15.56 3.43
C GLN A 11 -2.12 -16.28 4.53
N ALA A 12 -2.53 -17.54 4.30
CA ALA A 12 -3.21 -18.33 5.31
C ALA A 12 -2.33 -18.61 6.54
N ALA A 13 -1.01 -18.76 6.35
CA ALA A 13 -0.06 -18.99 7.44
C ALA A 13 0.10 -17.78 8.37
N LEU A 14 0.11 -16.55 7.84
CA LEU A 14 0.14 -15.31 8.65
C LEU A 14 -1.01 -15.25 9.66
N TYR A 15 -2.23 -15.52 9.19
CA TYR A 15 -3.42 -15.51 10.05
C TYR A 15 -3.49 -16.69 11.01
N LEU A 16 -2.98 -17.87 10.61
CA LEU A 16 -3.14 -19.11 11.38
C LEU A 16 -2.04 -19.31 12.43
N PHE A 17 -0.81 -18.87 12.18
CA PHE A 17 0.35 -19.14 13.05
C PHE A 17 1.00 -17.87 13.61
N GLY A 18 0.57 -16.69 13.16
CA GLY A 18 1.28 -15.42 13.39
C GLY A 18 2.60 -15.37 12.61
N GLY A 19 3.21 -14.19 12.54
CA GLY A 19 4.52 -13.98 11.91
C GLY A 19 4.60 -12.78 10.97
N THR A 20 5.71 -12.69 10.24
CA THR A 20 5.97 -11.66 9.22
C THR A 20 6.03 -12.28 7.82
N THR A 21 5.69 -11.51 6.79
CA THR A 21 5.81 -11.91 5.38
C THR A 21 6.26 -10.73 4.54
N GLU A 22 7.13 -10.98 3.57
CA GLU A 22 7.60 -10.00 2.61
C GLU A 22 6.75 -10.03 1.34
N PHE A 23 6.30 -8.87 0.88
CA PHE A 23 5.60 -8.70 -0.38
C PHE A 23 6.47 -7.89 -1.34
N GLU A 24 6.96 -8.53 -2.41
CA GLU A 24 7.55 -7.81 -3.54
C GLU A 24 6.44 -7.25 -4.45
N LYS A 25 6.42 -5.92 -4.62
CA LYS A 25 5.66 -5.21 -5.67
C LYS A 25 4.19 -5.66 -5.80
N LYS A 26 3.48 -5.73 -4.68
CA LYS A 26 2.02 -5.96 -4.69
C LYS A 26 1.27 -4.65 -4.95
N THR A 27 0.18 -4.77 -5.69
CA THR A 27 -0.76 -3.68 -5.98
C THR A 27 -1.34 -3.10 -4.69
N SER A 28 -1.29 -1.77 -4.51
CA SER A 28 -1.92 -1.07 -3.37
C SER A 28 -3.43 -0.98 -3.57
N VAL A 29 -4.23 -0.77 -2.52
CA VAL A 29 -5.70 -0.81 -2.64
C VAL A 29 -6.34 0.51 -2.21
N ARG A 30 -7.24 1.04 -3.01
CA ARG A 30 -8.08 2.22 -2.80
C ARG A 30 -9.28 1.79 -1.97
N SER A 31 -9.62 2.59 -0.97
CA SER A 31 -10.91 2.43 -0.31
C SER A 31 -11.97 3.20 -1.07
N GLN A 32 -13.09 2.56 -1.38
CA GLN A 32 -14.28 3.26 -1.85
C GLN A 32 -15.22 3.49 -0.67
N THR A 33 -15.70 4.72 -0.51
CA THR A 33 -16.67 5.04 0.55
C THR A 33 -18.06 4.58 0.12
N ILE A 34 -18.65 3.61 0.82
CA ILE A 34 -20.09 3.34 0.77
C ILE A 34 -20.72 4.05 1.97
N GLN A 35 -21.42 5.16 1.72
CA GLN A 35 -22.21 5.89 2.73
C GLN A 35 -21.45 6.31 4.01
N GLY A 36 -20.22 6.80 3.87
CA GLY A 36 -19.46 7.41 4.98
C GLY A 36 -18.71 6.42 5.89
N VAL A 37 -18.66 5.14 5.52
CA VAL A 37 -17.80 4.13 6.15
C VAL A 37 -16.74 3.71 5.13
N VAL A 38 -15.46 3.74 5.55
CA VAL A 38 -14.34 3.14 4.80
C VAL A 38 -14.64 1.65 4.72
N GLY A 39 -15.27 1.25 3.63
CA GLY A 39 -15.98 -0.02 3.51
C GLY A 39 -15.53 -0.70 2.22
N TYR A 40 -14.71 -1.73 2.39
CA TYR A 40 -14.13 -2.57 1.35
C TYR A 40 -12.90 -1.98 0.64
N ALA A 41 -11.78 -2.70 0.76
CA ALA A 41 -10.61 -2.52 -0.05
C ALA A 41 -10.96 -3.02 -1.46
N ASP A 42 -10.96 -2.15 -2.48
CA ASP A 42 -11.14 -2.61 -3.85
C ASP A 42 -9.88 -3.38 -4.30
N LEU A 43 -9.86 -4.69 -4.03
CA LEU A 43 -8.76 -5.58 -4.37
C LEU A 43 -8.58 -5.78 -5.89
N SER A 44 -9.36 -5.10 -6.74
CA SER A 44 -9.18 -5.12 -8.19
C SER A 44 -7.95 -4.32 -8.62
N ALA A 45 -7.44 -4.61 -9.81
CA ALA A 45 -6.34 -3.83 -10.38
C ALA A 45 -6.71 -2.34 -10.55
N ASP A 46 -8.00 -2.02 -10.74
CA ASP A 46 -8.50 -0.65 -10.90
C ASP A 46 -8.58 0.11 -9.57
N GLY A 47 -8.78 -0.63 -8.47
CA GLY A 47 -8.72 -0.12 -7.11
C GLY A 47 -7.33 0.39 -6.72
N SER A 48 -6.34 0.39 -7.58
CA SER A 48 -4.99 0.89 -7.28
C SER A 48 -4.58 2.06 -8.15
N VAL A 49 -5.50 2.54 -9.00
CA VAL A 49 -5.25 3.57 -10.00
C VAL A 49 -5.64 4.93 -9.43
N SER A 50 -4.72 5.89 -9.53
CA SER A 50 -4.95 7.29 -9.19
C SER A 50 -5.95 7.92 -10.15
N ASP A 51 -6.87 8.72 -9.61
CA ASP A 51 -7.75 9.58 -10.41
C ASP A 51 -7.22 11.02 -10.56
N GLY A 52 -5.99 11.26 -10.12
CA GLY A 52 -5.32 12.56 -10.21
C GLY A 52 -5.86 13.63 -9.26
N SER A 53 -6.82 13.29 -8.40
CA SER A 53 -7.33 14.23 -7.39
C SER A 53 -6.44 14.24 -6.13
N ALA A 54 -6.38 15.39 -5.46
CA ALA A 54 -5.81 15.48 -4.12
C ALA A 54 -6.65 14.67 -3.11
N ASP A 55 -6.08 14.35 -1.96
CA ASP A 55 -6.75 13.68 -0.83
C ASP A 55 -7.30 12.26 -1.09
N GLN A 56 -6.97 11.66 -2.24
CA GLN A 56 -7.26 10.26 -2.50
C GLN A 56 -6.51 9.34 -1.52
N VAL A 57 -7.21 8.30 -1.04
CA VAL A 57 -6.70 7.43 0.03
C VAL A 57 -6.42 6.03 -0.51
N PHE A 58 -5.19 5.58 -0.29
CA PHE A 58 -4.74 4.22 -0.57
C PHE A 58 -4.29 3.53 0.72
N TYR A 59 -4.31 2.21 0.71
CA TYR A 59 -3.88 1.38 1.81
C TYR A 59 -2.94 0.28 1.33
N ALA A 60 -1.98 -0.08 2.18
CA ALA A 60 -1.29 -1.36 2.08
C ALA A 60 -2.33 -2.49 2.14
N GLN A 61 -2.16 -3.51 1.31
CA GLN A 61 -3.12 -4.60 1.20
C GLN A 61 -3.23 -5.44 2.49
N TYR A 62 -2.14 -5.57 3.25
CA TYR A 62 -2.03 -6.40 4.45
C TYR A 62 -1.30 -5.64 5.56
N PRO A 63 -1.94 -4.66 6.21
CA PRO A 63 -1.39 -4.05 7.42
C PRO A 63 -1.38 -5.06 8.60
N PRO A 64 -0.53 -4.88 9.61
CA PRO A 64 0.40 -3.77 9.78
C PRO A 64 1.62 -3.89 8.85
N VAL A 65 2.21 -2.75 8.51
CA VAL A 65 3.47 -2.62 7.79
C VAL A 65 4.60 -2.56 8.81
N VAL A 66 5.65 -3.36 8.62
CA VAL A 66 6.85 -3.23 9.46
C VAL A 66 7.50 -1.88 9.13
N PRO A 67 7.74 -1.01 10.12
CA PRO A 67 8.27 0.33 9.87
C PRO A 67 9.55 0.33 9.02
N GLU A 68 9.65 1.30 8.11
CA GLU A 68 10.79 1.52 7.21
C GLU A 68 11.09 0.36 6.24
N THR A 69 10.19 -0.60 6.08
CA THR A 69 10.32 -1.69 5.08
C THR A 69 9.60 -1.39 3.77
N ASP A 70 8.82 -0.31 3.74
CA ASP A 70 7.99 0.07 2.61
C ASP A 70 8.80 0.75 1.50
N THR A 71 8.41 0.46 0.27
CA THR A 71 8.87 1.17 -0.92
C THR A 71 7.70 1.33 -1.87
N LEU A 72 7.32 2.59 -2.11
CA LEU A 72 6.18 2.95 -2.93
C LEU A 72 6.61 3.28 -4.35
N TYR A 73 5.88 2.72 -5.32
CA TYR A 73 6.07 2.98 -6.73
C TYR A 73 4.79 3.49 -7.37
N VAL A 74 4.94 4.45 -8.28
CA VAL A 74 3.86 4.95 -9.13
C VAL A 74 4.25 4.75 -10.59
N GLY A 75 3.39 4.10 -11.36
CA GLY A 75 3.70 3.79 -12.76
C GLY A 75 2.54 3.18 -13.53
N SER A 76 2.84 2.49 -14.63
CA SER A 76 1.80 1.95 -15.51
C SER A 76 0.98 0.84 -14.83
N PRO A 77 -0.35 0.79 -15.01
CA PRO A 77 -1.16 -0.36 -14.59
C PRO A 77 -0.84 -1.66 -15.34
N THR A 78 -0.19 -1.57 -16.51
CA THR A 78 0.07 -2.71 -17.41
C THR A 78 1.54 -3.11 -17.49
N SER A 79 2.44 -2.38 -16.81
CA SER A 79 3.88 -2.62 -16.84
C SER A 79 4.57 -2.06 -15.60
N ASN A 80 5.66 -2.69 -15.18
CA ASN A 80 6.52 -2.24 -14.07
C ASN A 80 7.84 -1.61 -14.54
N SER A 81 8.08 -1.52 -15.85
CA SER A 81 9.37 -1.09 -16.40
C SER A 81 9.68 0.39 -16.18
N ASP A 82 8.64 1.21 -16.07
CA ASP A 82 8.74 2.67 -15.93
C ASP A 82 8.22 3.16 -14.56
N ASP A 83 8.14 2.24 -13.59
CA ASP A 83 7.71 2.56 -12.23
C ASP A 83 8.70 3.55 -11.59
N THR A 84 8.15 4.65 -11.09
CA THR A 84 8.92 5.67 -10.37
C THR A 84 8.76 5.45 -8.87
N GLU A 85 9.89 5.33 -8.18
CA GLU A 85 9.92 5.27 -6.72
C GLU A 85 9.61 6.63 -6.11
N TRP A 86 8.78 6.62 -5.06
CA TRP A 86 8.46 7.79 -4.24
C TRP A 86 9.14 7.65 -2.87
N THR A 87 9.42 8.78 -2.22
CA THR A 87 10.18 8.82 -0.98
C THR A 87 9.26 8.88 0.25
N ARG A 88 9.43 7.97 1.21
CA ARG A 88 8.75 8.03 2.50
C ARG A 88 9.27 9.24 3.28
N VAL A 89 8.37 10.03 3.86
CA VAL A 89 8.68 11.12 4.79
C VAL A 89 7.81 11.01 6.04
N ASP A 90 8.24 11.63 7.14
CA ASP A 90 7.46 11.66 8.39
C ASP A 90 6.30 12.65 8.33
N SER A 91 6.46 13.73 7.56
CA SER A 91 5.44 14.76 7.33
C SER A 91 5.62 15.38 5.94
N LEU A 92 4.49 15.79 5.34
CA LEU A 92 4.43 16.50 4.07
C LEU A 92 4.67 18.00 4.21
N ASP A 93 4.64 18.57 5.42
CA ASP A 93 4.63 20.03 5.67
C ASP A 93 5.79 20.81 5.03
N ASN A 94 6.91 20.14 4.73
CA ASN A 94 8.10 20.77 4.14
C ASN A 94 8.38 20.32 2.70
N ALA A 95 7.49 19.53 2.09
CA ALA A 95 7.64 19.08 0.72
C ALA A 95 7.24 20.19 -0.25
N ASP A 96 8.00 20.32 -1.34
CA ASP A 96 7.63 21.22 -2.43
C ASP A 96 6.54 20.56 -3.31
N SER A 97 5.74 21.36 -4.03
CA SER A 97 4.63 20.89 -4.89
C SER A 97 4.99 19.79 -5.91
N GLY A 98 6.28 19.69 -6.28
CA GLY A 98 6.78 18.69 -7.24
C GLY A 98 7.41 17.45 -6.59
N ASP A 99 7.53 17.42 -5.26
CA ASP A 99 8.23 16.36 -4.56
C ASP A 99 7.39 15.07 -4.54
N ARG A 100 7.98 13.98 -5.04
CA ARG A 100 7.36 12.65 -5.05
C ARG A 100 7.53 11.99 -3.69
N VAL A 101 6.75 12.45 -2.72
CA VAL A 101 6.80 12.01 -1.32
C VAL A 101 5.47 11.44 -0.86
N TYR A 102 5.53 10.58 0.15
CA TYR A 102 4.35 10.02 0.80
C TYR A 102 4.61 9.79 2.28
N THR A 103 3.53 9.72 3.06
CA THR A 103 3.54 9.18 4.43
C THR A 103 2.76 7.87 4.46
N ILE A 104 3.07 7.01 5.42
CA ILE A 104 2.30 5.80 5.70
C ILE A 104 2.08 5.67 7.21
N ASP A 105 0.85 5.34 7.58
CA ASP A 105 0.52 4.89 8.94
C ASP A 105 0.79 3.39 9.00
N ASP A 106 1.85 2.99 9.71
CA ASP A 106 2.34 1.60 9.71
C ASP A 106 1.31 0.61 10.30
N ASP A 107 0.45 1.06 11.23
CA ASP A 107 -0.57 0.20 11.87
C ASP A 107 -1.75 -0.10 10.93
N THR A 108 -2.23 0.92 10.24
CA THR A 108 -3.41 0.83 9.36
C THR A 108 -3.04 0.59 7.89
N GLY A 109 -1.78 0.79 7.53
CA GLY A 109 -1.29 0.78 6.16
C GLY A 109 -1.76 1.98 5.33
N LYS A 110 -2.36 3.02 5.92
CA LYS A 110 -2.90 4.17 5.18
C LYS A 110 -1.76 4.99 4.58
N ILE A 111 -1.78 5.14 3.26
CA ILE A 111 -0.84 5.97 2.49
C ILE A 111 -1.46 7.34 2.26
N THR A 112 -0.69 8.40 2.49
CA THR A 112 -1.06 9.78 2.19
C THR A 112 -0.04 10.42 1.24
N PHE A 113 -0.54 11.04 0.18
CA PHE A 113 0.26 11.76 -0.81
C PHE A 113 0.15 13.27 -0.60
N GLY A 114 0.98 14.03 -1.32
CA GLY A 114 0.87 15.49 -1.37
C GLY A 114 -0.43 15.96 -2.03
N ASP A 115 -0.76 17.23 -1.78
CA ASP A 115 -1.96 17.92 -2.25
C ASP A 115 -1.69 18.84 -3.45
N GLY A 116 -0.45 18.82 -3.98
CA GLY A 116 0.00 19.72 -5.05
C GLY A 116 0.60 21.03 -4.55
N GLU A 117 0.59 21.30 -3.26
CA GLU A 117 1.37 22.36 -2.61
C GLU A 117 2.47 21.74 -1.73
N HIS A 118 2.11 20.73 -0.93
CA HIS A 118 2.97 20.01 0.01
C HIS A 118 3.29 18.60 -0.51
N GLY A 119 3.96 18.52 -1.65
CA GLY A 119 4.23 17.27 -2.38
C GLY A 119 3.31 17.06 -3.59
N ALA A 120 3.74 16.16 -4.47
CA ALA A 120 3.06 15.82 -5.71
C ALA A 120 1.84 14.92 -5.49
N ILE A 121 0.83 15.09 -6.36
CA ILE A 121 -0.31 14.16 -6.50
C ILE A 121 0.06 13.09 -7.54
N PRO A 122 -0.18 11.79 -7.30
CA PRO A 122 0.02 10.76 -8.32
C PRO A 122 -0.83 11.04 -9.56
N GLU A 123 -0.21 10.96 -10.75
CA GLU A 123 -0.88 11.31 -12.02
C GLU A 123 -2.11 10.42 -12.29
N GLU A 124 -3.16 10.99 -12.89
CA GLU A 124 -4.35 10.25 -13.29
C GLU A 124 -3.99 9.05 -14.18
N GLY A 125 -4.57 7.89 -13.89
CA GLY A 125 -4.35 6.66 -14.66
C GLY A 125 -3.07 5.89 -14.29
N THR A 126 -2.27 6.40 -13.35
CA THR A 126 -1.11 5.66 -12.81
C THR A 126 -1.52 4.74 -11.66
N GLN A 127 -0.84 3.61 -11.54
CA GLN A 127 -1.06 2.61 -10.51
C GLN A 127 -0.10 2.81 -9.33
N ILE A 128 -0.64 2.76 -8.11
CA ILE A 128 0.10 2.78 -6.86
C ILE A 128 0.47 1.35 -6.43
N LYS A 129 1.76 1.09 -6.21
CA LYS A 129 2.31 -0.23 -5.88
C LYS A 129 3.17 -0.11 -4.63
N LEU A 130 3.08 -1.08 -3.73
CA LEU A 130 3.84 -1.07 -2.47
C LEU A 130 4.58 -2.40 -2.31
N ALA A 131 5.89 -2.32 -2.12
CA ALA A 131 6.70 -3.41 -1.59
C ALA A 131 6.91 -3.18 -0.09
N TYR A 132 6.70 -4.18 0.76
CA TYR A 132 6.81 -4.02 2.21
C TYR A 132 6.84 -5.38 2.92
N GLN A 133 7.28 -5.37 4.18
CA GLN A 133 7.05 -6.47 5.10
C GLN A 133 5.77 -6.23 5.90
N SER A 134 4.93 -7.25 5.99
CA SER A 134 3.69 -7.24 6.76
C SER A 134 3.87 -7.98 8.08
N GLY A 135 3.31 -7.43 9.16
CA GLY A 135 3.28 -8.03 10.49
C GLY A 135 4.06 -7.24 11.55
N PRO A 136 4.27 -7.82 12.75
CA PRO A 136 3.80 -9.14 13.16
C PRO A 136 2.26 -9.18 13.31
N HIS A 137 1.65 -10.25 12.81
CA HIS A 137 0.24 -10.54 13.07
C HIS A 137 0.12 -11.37 14.34
N ASP A 138 -0.74 -10.94 15.26
CA ASP A 138 -1.19 -11.80 16.34
C ASP A 138 -2.03 -12.92 15.70
N GLY A 139 -1.43 -14.10 15.55
CA GLY A 139 -2.11 -15.27 14.98
C GLY A 139 -3.40 -15.60 15.73
N TYR A 140 -4.33 -16.31 15.09
CA TYR A 140 -5.55 -16.78 15.75
C TYR A 140 -5.20 -17.68 16.94
N VAL A 141 -5.41 -17.19 18.17
CA VAL A 141 -5.40 -18.03 19.37
C VAL A 141 -6.70 -18.84 19.35
N GLN A 142 -6.69 -20.05 18.79
CA GLN A 142 -7.78 -20.99 19.01
C GLN A 142 -7.84 -21.32 20.50
N TYR A 143 -8.83 -20.76 21.18
CA TYR A 143 -9.23 -21.19 22.51
C TYR A 143 -9.83 -22.60 22.38
N TYR A 144 -9.04 -23.62 22.72
CA TYR A 144 -9.60 -24.92 23.07
C TYR A 144 -9.67 -24.96 24.61
N GLU A 145 -10.87 -24.75 25.16
CA GLU A 145 -11.20 -25.17 26.54
C GLU A 145 -11.55 -26.66 26.56
#